data_AF-A0A7X6DPX3-F1
#
_entry.id   AF-A0A7X6DPX3-F1
#
_cell.length_a   1.000
_cell.length_b   1.000
_cell.length_c   1.000
_cell.angle_alpha   90.00
_cell.angle_beta   90.00
_cell.angle_gamma   90.00
#
_symmetry.space_group_name_H-M   'P 1'
#
loop_
_entity.id
_entity.type
_entity.pdbx_description
1 polymer ?
#
loop_
_entity_poly.entity_id
_entity_poly.type
_entity_poly.pdbx_seq_one_letter_code
_entity_poly.pdbx_strand_id
1 'polypeptide(L)'
;MFKIIFKTGLWILLSFCLQTGIALASHYVDQIEAALSDEVGDQVGPKLGRGLSEEDKAYAYFLLAVYKHDPAAREKAEEAYAHLNTPASEAYLGTIEMLKARDLEGGFFRIFKKKRLVQEGIEKLDHAVKAHPDDPQVRIVRAIAYLRVPSYFGKFEEGLADMEKVIRWIEEGKLNVPEEELLFRDRSSLYYYAGQYYLKKGERKKAKEMFSKATGSTFHTPFAVASRKRIGALS
;
A
#
# COMPACT_ATOMS: atom_id res chain seq x y z
N MET A 1 69.17 -7.08 20.39
CA MET A 1 69.07 -7.01 18.92
C MET A 1 68.14 -8.14 18.46
N PHE A 2 67.12 -7.78 17.69
CA PHE A 2 65.90 -8.53 17.36
C PHE A 2 66.10 -10.00 16.94
N LYS A 3 65.39 -10.92 17.58
CA LYS A 3 64.93 -12.20 16.99
C LYS A 3 63.48 -12.41 17.41
N ILE A 4 62.54 -12.10 16.52
CA ILE A 4 61.12 -12.34 16.71
C ILE A 4 60.83 -13.83 16.45
N ILE A 5 60.08 -14.37 17.39
CA ILE A 5 59.66 -15.76 17.56
C ILE A 5 58.50 -16.05 16.59
N PHE A 6 58.67 -17.04 15.72
CA PHE A 6 57.56 -17.66 14.97
C PHE A 6 57.12 -18.91 15.73
N LYS A 7 56.02 -18.82 16.47
CA LYS A 7 55.42 -19.92 17.23
C LYS A 7 54.14 -20.40 16.55
N THR A 8 54.21 -21.62 16.00
CA THR A 8 53.30 -22.77 16.21
C THR A 8 51.77 -22.61 16.18
N GLY A 9 51.12 -23.51 15.41
CA GLY A 9 49.80 -24.11 15.67
C GLY A 9 48.74 -23.72 14.64
N LEU A 10 48.52 -24.44 13.54
CA LEU A 10 47.94 -25.79 13.39
C LEU A 10 46.59 -25.97 14.13
N TRP A 11 45.52 -26.03 13.32
CA TRP A 11 44.23 -26.71 13.55
C TRP A 11 43.35 -26.26 14.73
N ILE A 12 42.35 -25.42 14.43
CA ILE A 12 41.05 -25.42 15.13
C ILE A 12 39.92 -25.35 14.09
N LEU A 13 39.32 -26.51 13.84
CA LEU A 13 37.88 -26.77 13.68
C LEU A 13 37.04 -25.68 12.99
N LEU A 14 36.87 -25.85 11.68
CA LEU A 14 35.70 -25.41 10.92
C LEU A 14 34.48 -26.26 11.34
N SER A 15 33.96 -25.98 12.53
CA SER A 15 32.66 -26.48 12.97
C SER A 15 32.15 -25.64 14.13
N PHE A 16 31.50 -24.53 13.78
CA PHE A 16 30.46 -23.95 14.62
C PHE A 16 29.27 -23.63 13.72
N CYS A 17 28.29 -24.53 13.78
CA CYS A 17 26.90 -24.24 13.49
C CYS A 17 26.48 -22.94 14.17
N LEU A 18 25.92 -21.99 13.41
CA LEU A 18 24.82 -21.16 13.87
C LEU A 18 24.10 -20.59 12.64
N GLN A 19 23.15 -21.40 12.18
CA GLN A 19 21.79 -20.95 11.85
C GLN A 19 21.68 -19.50 11.34
N THR A 20 22.19 -19.22 10.14
CA THR A 20 21.46 -18.28 9.30
C THR A 20 20.29 -19.07 8.73
N GLY A 21 19.23 -19.19 9.54
CA GLY A 21 17.91 -19.40 9.00
C GLY A 21 17.69 -18.27 8.01
N ILE A 22 17.96 -18.52 6.75
CA ILE A 22 17.35 -17.80 5.65
C ILE A 22 15.88 -18.14 5.86
N ALA A 23 15.20 -17.30 6.63
CA ALA A 23 13.77 -17.18 6.58
C ALA A 23 13.49 -16.78 5.12
N LEU A 24 13.37 -17.79 4.27
CA LEU A 24 12.46 -17.76 3.15
C LEU A 24 11.11 -17.48 3.81
N ALA A 25 10.85 -16.20 4.06
CA ALA A 25 9.53 -15.67 4.30
C ALA A 25 8.78 -15.94 3.00
N SER A 26 8.36 -17.20 2.82
CA SER A 26 7.29 -17.53 1.91
C SER A 26 6.18 -16.59 2.29
N HIS A 27 5.91 -15.61 1.42
CA HIS A 27 4.75 -14.75 1.51
C HIS A 27 3.54 -15.67 1.62
N TYR A 28 3.13 -16.00 2.84
CA TYR A 28 1.78 -16.48 3.08
C TYR A 28 0.93 -15.28 2.69
N VAL A 29 0.41 -15.30 1.47
CA VAL A 29 -0.50 -14.27 1.00
C VAL A 29 -1.60 -14.25 2.04
N ASP A 30 -1.70 -13.13 2.72
CA ASP A 30 -2.68 -12.93 3.76
C ASP A 30 -4.06 -13.23 3.17
N GLN A 31 -4.70 -14.31 3.62
CA GLN A 31 -5.95 -14.79 3.01
C GLN A 31 -7.05 -13.72 3.07
N ILE A 32 -6.99 -12.82 4.05
CA ILE A 32 -7.92 -11.69 4.15
C ILE A 32 -7.68 -10.68 3.03
N GLU A 33 -6.42 -10.41 2.70
CA GLU A 33 -6.05 -9.50 1.59
C GLU A 33 -6.36 -10.12 0.24
N ALA A 34 -6.09 -11.42 0.04
CA ALA A 34 -6.45 -12.11 -1.19
C ALA A 34 -7.96 -12.04 -1.45
N ALA A 35 -8.77 -12.38 -0.44
CA ALA A 35 -10.23 -12.29 -0.54
C ALA A 35 -10.73 -10.85 -0.75
N LEU A 36 -10.11 -9.87 -0.12
CA LEU A 36 -10.42 -8.45 -0.37
C LEU A 36 -10.12 -8.08 -1.82
N SER A 37 -8.97 -8.52 -2.34
CA SER A 37 -8.54 -8.26 -3.71
C SER A 37 -9.51 -8.81 -4.74
N ASP A 38 -9.95 -10.05 -4.53
CA ASP A 38 -10.91 -10.69 -5.41
C ASP A 38 -12.25 -9.96 -5.40
N GLU A 39 -12.80 -9.71 -4.21
CA GLU A 39 -14.09 -9.04 -4.06
C GLU A 39 -14.09 -7.62 -4.64
N VAL A 40 -13.03 -6.84 -4.40
CA VAL A 40 -12.94 -5.48 -4.97
C VAL A 40 -12.93 -5.54 -6.50
N GLY A 41 -12.11 -6.40 -7.10
CA GLY A 41 -12.05 -6.47 -8.56
C GLY A 41 -13.35 -6.99 -9.20
N ASP A 42 -14.01 -7.96 -8.56
CA ASP A 42 -15.27 -8.53 -9.04
C ASP A 42 -16.41 -7.51 -8.98
N GLN A 43 -16.40 -6.62 -7.97
CA GLN A 43 -17.37 -5.53 -7.88
C GLN A 43 -17.07 -4.34 -8.79
N VAL A 44 -15.80 -4.09 -9.14
CA VAL A 44 -15.41 -2.93 -9.97
C VAL A 44 -15.62 -3.20 -11.46
N GLY A 45 -15.24 -4.37 -11.96
CA GLY A 45 -15.32 -4.70 -13.40
C GLY A 45 -16.68 -4.39 -14.05
N PRO A 46 -17.82 -4.85 -13.49
CA PRO A 46 -19.15 -4.58 -14.03
C PRO A 46 -19.56 -3.09 -14.00
N LYS A 47 -18.89 -2.24 -13.22
CA LYS A 47 -19.22 -0.82 -13.08
C LYS A 47 -18.62 0.03 -14.20
N LEU A 48 -17.57 -0.43 -14.89
CA LEU A 48 -16.91 0.32 -15.97
C LEU A 48 -17.82 0.62 -17.17
N GLY A 49 -18.85 -0.20 -17.41
CA GLY A 49 -19.84 0.03 -18.48
C GLY A 49 -20.94 1.04 -18.12
N ARG A 50 -20.93 1.61 -16.91
CA ARG A 50 -21.92 2.59 -16.46
C ARG A 50 -21.49 4.00 -16.88
N GLY A 51 -22.41 4.96 -16.87
CA GLY A 51 -22.16 6.39 -17.14
C GLY A 51 -21.31 7.08 -16.06
N LEU A 52 -20.16 6.51 -15.74
CA LEU A 52 -19.17 7.03 -14.80
C LEU A 52 -18.55 8.32 -15.35
N SER A 53 -18.18 9.23 -14.44
CA SER A 53 -17.32 10.34 -14.78
C SER A 53 -15.94 9.84 -15.26
N GLU A 54 -15.18 10.68 -15.96
CA GLU A 54 -13.83 10.30 -16.40
C GLU A 54 -12.91 10.01 -15.20
N GLU A 55 -13.08 10.73 -14.08
CA GLU A 55 -12.35 10.46 -12.84
C GLU A 55 -12.72 9.10 -12.25
N ASP A 56 -14.00 8.75 -12.22
CA ASP A 56 -14.46 7.46 -11.70
C ASP A 56 -14.01 6.30 -12.58
N LYS A 57 -13.97 6.50 -13.91
CA LYS A 57 -13.39 5.50 -14.84
C LYS A 57 -11.90 5.32 -14.58
N ALA A 58 -11.14 6.41 -14.46
CA ALA A 58 -9.71 6.36 -14.16
C ALA A 58 -9.44 5.59 -12.85
N TYR A 59 -10.24 5.89 -11.82
CA TYR A 59 -10.12 5.25 -10.53
C TYR A 59 -10.56 3.78 -10.54
N ALA A 60 -11.62 3.43 -11.28
CA ALA A 60 -12.02 2.04 -11.47
C ALA A 60 -10.93 1.22 -12.18
N TYR A 61 -10.30 1.77 -13.23
CA TYR A 61 -9.14 1.12 -13.86
C TYR A 61 -7.96 0.99 -12.89
N PHE A 62 -7.71 2.01 -12.07
CA PHE A 62 -6.69 1.95 -11.03
C PHE A 62 -6.96 0.85 -10.00
N LEU A 63 -8.19 0.69 -9.54
CA LEU A 63 -8.57 -0.40 -8.63
C LEU A 63 -8.34 -1.78 -9.26
N LEU A 64 -8.68 -1.96 -10.53
CA LEU A 64 -8.39 -3.22 -11.24
C LEU A 64 -6.89 -3.46 -11.38
N ALA A 65 -6.10 -2.43 -11.67
CA ALA A 65 -4.64 -2.52 -11.70
C ALA A 65 -4.08 -2.93 -10.32
N VAL A 66 -4.59 -2.34 -9.23
CA VAL A 66 -4.15 -2.66 -7.86
C VAL A 66 -4.55 -4.07 -7.47
N TYR A 67 -5.82 -4.44 -7.60
CA TYR A 67 -6.40 -5.63 -6.98
C TYR A 67 -6.50 -6.86 -7.89
N LYS A 68 -6.55 -6.68 -9.22
CA LYS A 68 -6.54 -7.80 -10.18
C LYS A 68 -5.22 -7.91 -10.92
N HIS A 69 -4.24 -7.05 -10.60
CA HIS A 69 -2.95 -7.01 -11.28
C HIS A 69 -3.08 -6.87 -12.80
N ASP A 70 -4.15 -6.19 -13.26
CA ASP A 70 -4.47 -6.08 -14.68
C ASP A 70 -3.58 -5.01 -15.34
N PRO A 71 -2.64 -5.39 -16.22
CA PRO A 71 -1.73 -4.46 -16.88
C PRO A 71 -2.45 -3.53 -17.86
N ALA A 72 -3.53 -3.99 -18.52
CA ALA A 72 -4.30 -3.16 -19.44
C ALA A 72 -5.12 -2.12 -18.68
N ALA A 73 -5.67 -2.48 -17.52
CA ALA A 73 -6.31 -1.51 -16.63
C ALA A 73 -5.29 -0.47 -16.11
N ARG A 74 -4.06 -0.89 -15.78
CA ARG A 74 -2.99 0.03 -15.38
C ARG A 74 -2.68 1.06 -16.46
N GLU A 75 -2.54 0.64 -17.71
CA GLU A 75 -2.26 1.54 -18.84
C GLU A 75 -3.41 2.54 -19.06
N LYS A 76 -4.66 2.09 -19.00
CA LYS A 76 -5.84 2.96 -19.10
C LYS A 76 -5.94 3.96 -17.94
N ALA A 77 -5.62 3.53 -16.72
CA ALA A 77 -5.57 4.43 -15.56
C ALA A 77 -4.48 5.50 -15.74
N GLU A 78 -3.31 5.11 -16.24
CA GLU A 78 -2.20 6.03 -16.52
C GLU A 78 -2.58 7.09 -17.54
N GLU A 79 -3.14 6.69 -18.68
CA GLU A 79 -3.60 7.60 -19.72
C GLU A 79 -4.67 8.56 -19.18
N ALA A 80 -5.67 8.03 -18.46
CA ALA A 80 -6.74 8.83 -17.90
C ALA A 80 -6.24 9.85 -16.88
N TYR A 81 -5.36 9.46 -15.94
CA TYR A 81 -4.80 10.40 -14.96
C TYR A 81 -3.85 11.42 -15.58
N ALA A 82 -3.10 11.05 -16.63
CA ALA A 82 -2.32 12.02 -17.40
C ALA A 82 -3.22 13.07 -18.08
N HIS A 83 -4.42 12.68 -18.52
CA HIS A 83 -5.38 13.59 -19.12
C HIS A 83 -6.11 14.47 -18.10
N LEU A 84 -6.52 13.91 -16.94
CA LEU A 84 -7.25 14.64 -15.90
C LEU A 84 -6.43 15.78 -15.29
N ASN A 85 -5.11 15.59 -15.13
CA ASN A 85 -4.17 16.62 -14.68
C ASN A 85 -4.62 17.36 -13.40
N THR A 86 -5.15 16.63 -12.43
CA THR A 86 -5.51 17.14 -11.10
C THR A 86 -4.40 16.84 -10.08
N PRO A 87 -4.36 17.52 -8.92
CA PRO A 87 -3.45 17.17 -7.82
C PRO A 87 -3.49 15.67 -7.46
N ALA A 88 -4.69 15.11 -7.34
CA ALA A 88 -4.87 13.68 -7.07
C ALA A 88 -4.32 12.80 -8.21
N SER A 89 -4.48 13.24 -9.47
CA SER A 89 -3.96 12.52 -10.64
C SER A 89 -2.43 12.38 -10.59
N GLU A 90 -1.70 13.42 -10.16
CA GLU A 90 -0.25 13.33 -9.95
C GLU A 90 0.12 12.24 -8.94
N ALA A 91 -0.62 12.17 -7.83
CA ALA A 91 -0.40 11.14 -6.81
C ALA A 91 -0.71 9.73 -7.33
N TYR A 92 -1.80 9.55 -8.10
CA TYR A 92 -2.12 8.27 -8.72
C TYR A 92 -1.06 7.83 -9.73
N LEU A 93 -0.53 8.75 -10.54
CA LEU A 93 0.58 8.47 -11.45
C LEU A 93 1.84 8.00 -10.69
N GLY A 94 2.13 8.61 -9.54
CA GLY A 94 3.19 8.12 -8.65
C GLY A 94 2.95 6.68 -8.17
N THR A 95 1.72 6.35 -7.82
CA THR A 95 1.36 4.97 -7.44
C THR A 95 1.45 4.00 -8.61
N ILE A 96 1.05 4.42 -9.81
CA ILE A 96 1.15 3.61 -11.04
C ILE A 96 2.59 3.22 -11.36
N GLU A 97 3.58 4.10 -11.16
CA GLU A 97 4.99 3.74 -11.30
C GLU A 97 5.41 2.62 -10.35
N MET A 98 4.90 2.63 -9.11
CA MET A 98 5.13 1.52 -8.16
C MET A 98 4.45 0.23 -8.61
N LEU A 99 3.26 0.30 -9.21
CA LEU A 99 2.57 -0.86 -9.79
C LEU A 99 3.36 -1.44 -10.97
N LYS A 100 3.94 -0.60 -11.85
CA LYS A 100 4.86 -1.06 -12.90
C LYS A 100 6.06 -1.80 -12.31
N ALA A 101 6.60 -1.33 -11.18
CA ALA A 101 7.69 -2.02 -10.48
C ALA A 101 7.27 -3.38 -9.92
N ARG A 102 6.07 -3.47 -9.33
CA ARG A 102 5.47 -4.70 -8.80
C ARG A 102 5.32 -5.75 -9.89
N ASP A 103 4.74 -5.36 -11.02
CA ASP A 103 4.35 -6.25 -12.11
C ASP A 103 5.52 -6.59 -13.05
N LEU A 104 6.70 -5.98 -12.86
CA LEU A 104 7.88 -6.30 -13.65
C LEU A 104 8.41 -7.69 -13.27
N GLU A 105 8.27 -8.68 -14.14
CA GLU A 105 8.83 -10.03 -13.91
C GLU A 105 10.34 -10.09 -14.25
N GLY A 106 11.12 -10.99 -13.61
CA GLY A 106 12.44 -11.43 -14.08
C GLY A 106 13.69 -11.11 -13.22
N GLY A 107 14.87 -11.43 -13.78
CA GLY A 107 16.17 -11.61 -13.09
C GLY A 107 17.00 -10.36 -12.73
N PHE A 108 18.27 -10.56 -12.35
CA PHE A 108 19.14 -9.61 -11.63
C PHE A 108 19.11 -8.15 -12.12
N PHE A 109 19.27 -7.88 -13.42
CA PHE A 109 19.26 -6.51 -13.96
C PHE A 109 17.91 -5.78 -13.77
N ARG A 110 16.81 -6.52 -13.63
CA ARG A 110 15.48 -5.94 -13.43
C ARG A 110 15.26 -5.45 -12.00
N ILE A 111 16.07 -5.90 -11.03
CA ILE A 111 16.02 -5.39 -9.65
C ILE A 111 16.34 -3.89 -9.63
N PHE A 112 17.36 -3.45 -10.38
CA PHE A 112 17.68 -2.03 -10.50
C PHE A 112 16.55 -1.24 -11.14
N LYS A 113 15.92 -1.77 -12.19
CA LYS A 113 14.76 -1.15 -12.84
C LYS A 113 13.56 -1.05 -11.88
N LYS A 114 13.26 -2.09 -11.09
CA LYS A 114 12.22 -2.06 -10.06
C LYS A 114 12.49 -0.96 -9.04
N LYS A 115 13.71 -0.92 -8.50
CA LYS A 115 14.10 0.10 -7.51
C LYS A 115 13.93 1.51 -8.06
N ARG A 116 14.35 1.75 -9.32
CA ARG A 116 14.17 3.05 -9.99
C ARG A 116 12.70 3.42 -10.11
N LEU A 117 11.84 2.52 -10.58
CA LEU A 117 10.40 2.78 -10.72
C LEU A 117 9.72 3.07 -9.36
N VAL A 118 10.09 2.35 -8.30
CA VAL A 118 9.59 2.66 -6.95
C VAL A 118 10.06 4.05 -6.49
N GLN A 119 11.32 4.39 -6.74
CA GLN A 119 11.88 5.70 -6.40
C GLN A 119 11.19 6.84 -7.16
N GLU A 120 10.93 6.66 -8.46
CA GLU A 120 10.19 7.61 -9.29
C GLU A 120 8.75 7.80 -8.78
N GLY A 121 8.09 6.71 -8.37
CA GLY A 121 6.78 6.77 -7.74
C GLY A 121 6.78 7.54 -6.41
N ILE A 122 7.80 7.30 -5.57
CA ILE A 122 8.01 8.01 -4.29
C ILE A 122 8.18 9.51 -4.55
N GLU A 123 9.03 9.89 -5.50
CA GLU A 123 9.31 11.29 -5.83
C GLU A 123 8.07 12.02 -6.31
N LYS A 124 7.24 11.37 -7.14
CA LYS A 124 5.95 11.91 -7.60
C LYS A 124 4.97 12.10 -6.44
N LEU A 125 4.84 11.11 -5.55
CA LEU A 125 3.96 11.22 -4.39
C LEU A 125 4.42 12.32 -3.40
N ASP A 126 5.71 12.39 -3.13
CA ASP A 126 6.29 13.42 -2.27
C ASP A 126 6.14 14.82 -2.87
N HIS A 127 6.32 14.95 -4.19
CA HIS A 127 6.05 16.19 -4.91
C HIS A 127 4.57 16.60 -4.78
N ALA A 128 3.64 15.69 -5.05
CA ALA A 128 2.21 15.98 -5.01
C ALA A 128 1.77 16.48 -3.62
N VAL A 129 2.20 15.83 -2.53
CA VAL A 129 1.88 16.31 -1.17
C VAL A 129 2.59 17.63 -0.84
N LYS A 130 3.81 17.85 -1.34
CA LYS A 130 4.50 19.12 -1.13
C LYS A 130 3.79 20.28 -1.84
N ALA A 131 3.30 20.05 -3.07
CA ALA A 131 2.59 21.04 -3.87
C ALA A 131 1.17 21.29 -3.35
N HIS A 132 0.51 20.25 -2.83
CA HIS A 132 -0.88 20.28 -2.38
C HIS A 132 -1.01 19.73 -0.95
N PRO A 133 -0.44 20.41 0.06
CA PRO A 133 -0.34 19.87 1.41
C PRO A 133 -1.69 19.75 2.14
N ASP A 134 -2.73 20.43 1.68
CA ASP A 134 -4.06 20.39 2.30
C ASP A 134 -5.08 19.61 1.46
N ASP A 135 -4.64 18.99 0.35
CA ASP A 135 -5.47 18.10 -0.44
C ASP A 135 -5.57 16.71 0.25
N PRO A 136 -6.77 16.31 0.71
CA PRO A 136 -6.96 15.04 1.39
C PRO A 136 -6.76 13.84 0.47
N GLN A 137 -7.14 13.92 -0.81
CA GLN A 137 -7.04 12.81 -1.74
C GLN A 137 -5.58 12.52 -2.06
N VAL A 138 -4.76 13.56 -2.25
CA VAL A 138 -3.30 13.40 -2.44
C VAL A 138 -2.66 12.68 -1.24
N ARG A 139 -3.03 13.06 -0.01
CA ARG A 139 -2.54 12.40 1.22
C ARG A 139 -3.03 10.96 1.34
N ILE A 140 -4.30 10.69 1.04
CA ILE A 140 -4.88 9.35 1.07
C ILE A 140 -4.12 8.43 0.10
N VAL A 141 -3.90 8.87 -1.13
CA VAL A 141 -3.19 8.08 -2.15
C VAL A 141 -1.76 7.78 -1.69
N ARG A 142 -1.01 8.78 -1.20
CA ARG A 142 0.35 8.56 -0.69
C ARG A 142 0.37 7.62 0.52
N ALA A 143 -0.55 7.80 1.47
CA ALA A 143 -0.67 6.93 2.64
C ALA A 143 -0.94 5.47 2.23
N ILE A 144 -1.85 5.22 1.29
CA ILE A 144 -2.16 3.86 0.84
C ILE A 144 -0.96 3.24 0.10
N ALA A 145 -0.30 4.00 -0.77
CA ALA A 145 0.89 3.53 -1.49
C ALA A 145 2.03 3.16 -0.53
N TYR A 146 2.37 4.06 0.41
CA TYR A 146 3.49 3.89 1.33
C TYR A 146 3.32 2.73 2.32
N LEU A 147 2.08 2.30 2.59
CA LEU A 147 1.82 1.11 3.41
C LEU A 147 2.45 -0.17 2.81
N ARG A 148 2.48 -0.25 1.47
CA ARG A 148 2.93 -1.41 0.70
C ARG A 148 4.38 -1.29 0.23
N VAL A 149 4.98 -0.11 0.32
CA VAL A 149 6.38 0.11 -0.04
C VAL A 149 7.30 -0.70 0.90
N PRO A 150 8.35 -1.38 0.38
CA PRO A 150 9.32 -2.08 1.21
C PRO A 150 10.00 -1.17 2.23
N SER A 151 10.24 -1.68 3.43
CA SER A 151 10.76 -0.90 4.57
C SER A 151 12.09 -0.21 4.31
N TYR A 152 12.96 -0.76 3.45
CA TYR A 152 14.25 -0.15 3.12
C TYR A 152 14.16 1.16 2.32
N PHE A 153 12.98 1.54 1.81
CA PHE A 153 12.73 2.89 1.27
C PHE A 153 12.36 3.91 2.34
N GLY A 154 12.08 3.47 3.58
CA GLY A 154 11.89 4.34 4.73
C GLY A 154 10.56 5.12 4.78
N LYS A 155 9.57 4.77 3.95
CA LYS A 155 8.34 5.58 3.75
C LYS A 155 7.16 5.26 4.66
N PHE A 156 7.31 4.30 5.56
CA PHE A 156 6.20 3.84 6.40
C PHE A 156 5.69 4.93 7.36
N GLU A 157 6.59 5.66 8.02
CA GLU A 157 6.20 6.68 9.00
C GLU A 157 5.55 7.91 8.35
N GLU A 158 6.03 8.34 7.17
CA GLU A 158 5.38 9.42 6.42
C GLU A 158 3.97 9.03 5.97
N GLY A 159 3.80 7.78 5.50
CA GLY A 159 2.48 7.28 5.10
C GLY A 159 1.52 7.13 6.28
N LEU A 160 2.02 6.72 7.45
CA LEU A 160 1.25 6.69 8.69
C LEU A 160 0.82 8.11 9.10
N ALA A 161 1.74 9.07 9.07
CA ALA A 161 1.44 10.46 9.44
C ALA A 161 0.38 11.09 8.52
N ASP A 162 0.39 10.78 7.23
CA ASP A 162 -0.68 11.18 6.31
C ASP A 162 -2.02 10.55 6.68
N MET A 163 -2.03 9.25 6.95
CA MET A 163 -3.25 8.54 7.36
C MET A 163 -3.81 9.12 8.66
N GLU A 164 -2.99 9.34 9.68
CA GLU A 164 -3.40 9.96 10.94
C GLU A 164 -3.94 11.38 10.75
N LYS A 165 -3.33 12.18 9.84
CA LYS A 165 -3.83 13.51 9.51
C LYS A 165 -5.21 13.45 8.84
N VAL A 166 -5.44 12.51 7.93
CA VAL A 166 -6.74 12.29 7.27
C VAL A 166 -7.80 11.85 8.29
N ILE A 167 -7.50 10.87 9.15
CA ILE A 167 -8.42 10.42 10.20
C ILE A 167 -8.80 11.58 11.13
N ARG A 168 -7.81 12.38 11.57
CA ARG A 168 -8.07 13.57 12.39
C ARG A 168 -8.98 14.57 11.69
N TRP A 169 -8.80 14.82 10.39
CA TRP A 169 -9.69 15.70 9.64
C TRP A 169 -11.13 15.20 9.56
N ILE A 170 -11.32 13.88 9.47
CA ILE A 170 -12.66 13.27 9.52
C ILE A 170 -13.29 13.48 10.90
N GLU A 171 -12.53 13.19 11.96
CA GLU A 171 -13.01 13.30 13.36
C GLU A 171 -13.30 14.74 13.78
N GLU A 172 -12.54 15.71 13.26
CA GLU A 172 -12.78 17.15 13.46
C GLU A 172 -13.88 17.72 12.56
N GLY A 173 -14.49 16.91 11.67
CA GLY A 173 -15.51 17.35 10.72
C GLY A 173 -14.98 18.25 9.58
N LYS A 174 -13.65 18.33 9.40
CA LYS A 174 -12.99 19.11 8.33
C LYS A 174 -12.97 18.39 6.98
N LEU A 175 -13.13 17.06 6.99
CA LEU A 175 -13.23 16.24 5.80
C LEU A 175 -14.50 15.39 5.87
N ASN A 176 -15.46 15.69 5.00
CA ASN A 176 -16.64 14.85 4.86
C ASN A 176 -16.36 13.70 3.88
N VAL A 177 -15.98 12.55 4.41
CA VAL A 177 -15.92 11.30 3.62
C VAL A 177 -17.28 10.64 3.68
N PRO A 178 -17.86 10.26 2.51
CA PRO A 178 -19.14 9.58 2.49
C PRO A 178 -19.06 8.27 3.27
N GLU A 179 -20.16 7.90 3.91
CA GLU A 179 -20.27 6.59 4.57
C GLU A 179 -20.23 5.45 3.56
N GLU A 180 -20.64 5.74 2.32
CA GLU A 180 -20.76 4.79 1.22
C GLU A 180 -20.40 5.47 -0.12
N GLU A 181 -19.60 4.81 -0.95
CA GLU A 181 -19.24 5.32 -2.27
C GLU A 181 -19.06 4.17 -3.27
N LEU A 182 -19.40 4.43 -4.54
CA LEU A 182 -19.49 3.40 -5.57
C LEU A 182 -18.18 2.62 -5.80
N LEU A 183 -17.03 3.28 -5.65
CA LEU A 183 -15.70 2.74 -5.88
C LEU A 183 -14.88 2.66 -4.59
N PHE A 184 -15.55 2.61 -3.43
CA PHE A 184 -14.93 2.40 -2.13
C PHE A 184 -13.98 3.55 -1.69
N ARG A 185 -14.20 4.79 -2.16
CA ARG A 185 -13.59 6.00 -1.55
C ARG A 185 -14.35 6.47 -0.31
N ASP A 186 -14.85 5.51 0.47
CA ASP A 186 -15.68 5.74 1.65
C ASP A 186 -14.88 5.59 2.96
N ARG A 187 -15.55 5.85 4.09
CA ARG A 187 -14.94 5.73 5.41
C ARG A 187 -14.43 4.32 5.71
N SER A 188 -15.08 3.28 5.17
CA SER A 188 -14.72 1.89 5.47
C SER A 188 -13.33 1.53 4.93
N SER A 189 -12.98 1.99 3.72
CA SER A 189 -11.66 1.74 3.14
C SER A 189 -10.56 2.51 3.88
N LEU A 190 -10.81 3.78 4.25
CA LEU A 190 -9.85 4.59 5.01
C LEU A 190 -9.53 3.98 6.37
N TYR A 191 -10.56 3.63 7.14
CA TYR A 191 -10.36 2.99 8.44
C TYR A 191 -9.72 1.60 8.32
N TYR A 192 -10.01 0.85 7.26
CA TYR A 192 -9.30 -0.42 7.00
C TYR A 192 -7.79 -0.18 6.82
N TYR A 193 -7.40 0.77 5.97
CA TYR A 193 -5.98 1.07 5.76
C TYR A 193 -5.30 1.64 7.02
N ALA A 194 -5.99 2.47 7.80
CA ALA A 194 -5.50 2.92 9.11
C ALA A 194 -5.27 1.74 10.07
N GLY A 195 -6.20 0.77 10.11
CA GLY A 195 -6.03 -0.45 10.89
C GLY A 195 -4.82 -1.27 10.47
N GLN A 196 -4.55 -1.36 9.17
CA GLN A 196 -3.39 -2.07 8.63
C GLN A 196 -2.06 -1.40 9.02
N TYR A 197 -2.01 -0.08 9.03
CA TYR A 197 -0.87 0.68 9.53
C TYR A 197 -0.57 0.33 11.00
N TYR A 198 -1.56 0.46 11.88
CA TYR A 198 -1.39 0.14 13.30
C TYR A 198 -1.06 -1.33 13.52
N LEU A 199 -1.62 -2.24 12.72
CA LEU A 199 -1.30 -3.66 12.79
C LEU A 199 0.17 -3.91 12.44
N LYS A 200 0.67 -3.33 11.34
CA LYS A 200 2.07 -3.45 10.90
C LYS A 200 3.05 -2.83 11.90
N LYS A 201 2.63 -1.81 12.64
CA LYS A 201 3.38 -1.18 13.75
C LYS A 201 3.34 -1.98 15.06
N GLY A 202 2.48 -3.00 15.16
CA GLY A 202 2.29 -3.79 16.38
C GLY A 202 1.29 -3.20 17.39
N GLU A 203 0.63 -2.09 17.05
CA GLU A 203 -0.35 -1.40 17.89
C GLU A 203 -1.74 -2.07 17.80
N ARG A 204 -1.84 -3.34 18.23
CA ARG A 204 -3.03 -4.20 18.06
C ARG A 204 -4.34 -3.57 18.55
N LYS A 205 -4.32 -2.83 19.66
CA LYS A 205 -5.51 -2.16 20.20
C LYS A 205 -6.03 -1.09 19.24
N LYS A 206 -5.16 -0.22 18.73
CA LYS A 206 -5.55 0.81 17.74
C LYS A 206 -5.94 0.19 16.41
N ALA A 207 -5.26 -0.88 15.99
CA ALA A 207 -5.64 -1.62 14.80
C ALA A 207 -7.09 -2.14 14.91
N LYS A 208 -7.43 -2.79 16.04
CA LYS A 208 -8.79 -3.27 16.32
C LYS A 208 -9.80 -2.13 16.35
N GLU A 209 -9.47 -0.99 16.94
CA GLU A 209 -10.33 0.20 16.93
C GLU A 209 -10.62 0.69 15.51
N MET A 210 -9.60 0.85 14.68
CA MET A 210 -9.80 1.29 13.29
C MET A 210 -10.60 0.27 12.47
N PHE A 211 -10.29 -1.03 12.61
CA PHE A 211 -11.10 -2.06 11.96
C PHE A 211 -12.56 -2.01 12.45
N SER A 212 -12.83 -1.76 13.73
CA SER A 212 -14.20 -1.59 14.23
C SER A 212 -14.90 -0.39 13.59
N LYS A 213 -14.21 0.77 13.46
CA LYS A 213 -14.75 1.93 12.74
C LYS A 213 -15.07 1.59 11.28
N ALA A 214 -14.24 0.81 10.61
CA ALA A 214 -14.48 0.35 9.23
C ALA A 214 -15.73 -0.54 9.08
N THR A 215 -16.13 -1.24 10.15
CA THR A 215 -17.34 -2.11 10.13
C THR A 215 -18.64 -1.38 10.40
N GLY A 216 -18.60 -0.10 10.81
CA GLY A 216 -19.78 0.69 11.17
C GLY A 216 -20.66 1.11 10.00
N SER A 217 -20.24 0.87 8.75
CA SER A 217 -21.07 1.13 7.56
C SER A 217 -22.28 0.19 7.53
N THR A 218 -23.45 0.72 7.17
CA THR A 218 -24.68 -0.04 6.90
C THR A 218 -24.51 -1.00 5.72
N PHE A 219 -23.55 -0.75 4.84
CA PHE A 219 -23.27 -1.57 3.67
C PHE A 219 -22.15 -2.59 3.93
N HIS A 220 -22.29 -3.78 3.37
CA HIS A 220 -21.26 -4.81 3.40
C HIS A 220 -20.17 -4.55 2.34
N THR A 221 -19.40 -3.46 2.50
CA THR A 221 -18.26 -3.20 1.61
C THR A 221 -17.19 -4.30 1.77
N PRO A 222 -16.37 -4.56 0.74
CA PRO A 222 -15.27 -5.53 0.83
C PRO A 222 -14.33 -5.20 2.00
N PHE A 223 -14.09 -3.91 2.25
CA PHE A 223 -13.25 -3.41 3.34
C PHE A 223 -13.88 -3.63 4.72
N ALA A 224 -15.19 -3.44 4.88
CA ALA A 224 -15.90 -3.76 6.12
C ALA A 224 -15.86 -5.27 6.41
N VAL A 225 -16.02 -6.11 5.38
CA VAL A 225 -15.91 -7.58 5.51
C VAL A 225 -14.48 -7.98 5.92
N ALA A 226 -13.46 -7.43 5.26
CA ALA A 226 -12.07 -7.68 5.60
C ALA A 226 -11.75 -7.23 7.04
N SER A 227 -12.29 -6.08 7.46
CA SER A 227 -12.13 -5.56 8.82
C SER A 227 -12.73 -6.49 9.89
N ARG A 228 -13.93 -7.05 9.66
CA ARG A 228 -14.51 -8.07 10.57
C ARG A 228 -13.60 -9.28 10.74
N LYS A 229 -13.05 -9.80 9.62
CA LYS A 229 -12.10 -10.92 9.65
C LYS A 229 -10.84 -10.57 10.45
N ARG A 230 -10.30 -9.35 10.27
CA ARG A 230 -9.14 -8.85 11.02
C ARG A 230 -9.41 -8.78 12.53
N ILE A 231 -10.57 -8.27 12.94
CA ILE A 231 -10.96 -8.21 14.35
C ILE A 231 -10.99 -9.61 14.96
N GLY A 232 -11.54 -10.59 14.24
CA GLY A 232 -11.56 -11.99 14.65
C GLY A 232 -10.15 -12.56 14.84
N ALA A 233 -9.24 -12.29 13.91
CA ALA A 233 -7.84 -12.76 13.98
C ALA A 233 -6.99 -12.04 15.05
N LEU A 234 -7.44 -10.88 15.54
CA LEU A 234 -6.73 -10.10 16.57
C LEU A 234 -7.13 -10.46 18.00
N SER A 235 -8.26 -11.17 18.16
CA SER A 235 -8.82 -11.58 19.44
C SER A 235 -8.16 -12.85 19.96
#